data_AF-A0A7J3TE72-F1
#
_entry.id   AF-A0A7J3TE72-F1
#
_cell.length_a   1.000
_cell.length_b   1.000
_cell.length_c   1.000
_cell.angle_alpha   90.00
_cell.angle_beta   90.00
_cell.angle_gamma   90.00
#
_symmetry.space_group_name_H-M   'P 1'
#
loop_
_entity.id
_entity.type
_entity.pdbx_description
1 polymer ?
#
loop_
_entity_poly.entity_id
_entity_poly.type
_entity_poly.pdbx_seq_one_letter_code
_entity_poly.pdbx_strand_id
1 'polypeptide(L)'
;MIHFTERFNLNRMLGMPSSLKWKFQESDDSLNSTLIIAEKADAARRIAYFLSDGKSKQKREKGLSYIEFEENGHKTYLVALSGHIVEINFPPEMKNWSSVDLNTLIDSRIIQDVKNKGSYNSLTKLAAESSSFIVATDYDREGELIGAEALALLPEKYIS
;
A
#
# COMPACT_ATOMS: atom_id res chain seq x y z
N MET A 1 -5.90 17.85 -29.76
CA MET A 1 -6.88 16.76 -29.91
C MET A 1 -6.11 15.48 -30.11
N ILE A 2 -5.83 14.75 -29.04
CA ILE A 2 -5.38 13.36 -29.09
C ILE A 2 -6.19 12.66 -28.00
N HIS A 3 -7.22 11.94 -28.44
CA HIS A 3 -7.86 10.88 -27.65
C HIS A 3 -6.85 9.74 -27.53
N PHE A 4 -6.62 9.25 -26.31
CA PHE A 4 -5.91 7.99 -26.11
C PHE A 4 -6.74 7.07 -25.23
N THR A 5 -7.81 6.54 -25.83
CA THR A 5 -8.48 5.32 -25.37
C THR A 5 -7.89 4.14 -26.16
N GLU A 6 -6.71 3.68 -25.77
CA GLU A 6 -6.28 2.32 -26.15
C GLU A 6 -5.64 1.65 -24.95
N ARG A 7 -6.38 0.66 -24.43
CA ARG A 7 -5.94 -0.31 -23.43
C ARG A 7 -4.62 -0.92 -23.91
N PHE A 8 -3.55 -0.72 -23.13
CA PHE A 8 -2.26 -1.35 -23.34
C PHE A 8 -2.40 -2.88 -23.32
N ASN A 9 -2.45 -3.49 -24.51
CA ASN A 9 -2.46 -4.94 -24.67
C ASN A 9 -1.02 -5.43 -24.84
N LEU A 10 -0.35 -5.65 -23.70
CA LEU A 10 1.06 -6.07 -23.62
C LEU A 10 1.38 -7.39 -24.35
N ASN A 11 0.36 -8.18 -24.70
CA ASN A 11 0.52 -9.41 -25.48
C ASN A 11 0.99 -9.19 -26.93
N ARG A 12 0.99 -7.96 -27.45
CA ARG A 12 1.36 -7.67 -28.86
C ARG A 12 2.80 -7.20 -29.07
N MET A 13 3.56 -6.88 -28.02
CA MET A 13 4.90 -6.26 -28.15
C MET A 13 6.09 -7.15 -27.81
N LEU A 14 5.89 -8.36 -27.28
CA LEU A 14 6.97 -9.32 -27.08
C LEU A 14 6.57 -10.65 -27.71
N GLY A 15 7.40 -11.18 -28.61
CA GLY A 15 7.26 -12.51 -29.20
C GLY A 15 7.46 -13.62 -28.17
N MET A 16 6.57 -13.69 -27.17
CA MET A 16 6.60 -14.71 -26.14
C MET A 16 6.04 -16.03 -26.68
N PRO A 17 6.68 -17.17 -26.38
CA PRO A 17 6.18 -18.48 -26.79
C PRO A 17 4.81 -18.75 -26.18
N SER A 18 3.93 -19.39 -26.96
CA SER A 18 2.52 -19.66 -26.64
C SER A 18 2.28 -20.46 -25.36
N SER A 19 3.32 -21.03 -24.75
CA SER A 19 3.31 -21.74 -23.46
C SER A 19 3.33 -20.80 -22.24
N LEU A 20 3.58 -19.50 -22.41
CA LEU A 20 3.66 -18.49 -21.34
C LEU A 20 2.64 -17.35 -21.55
N LYS A 21 1.37 -17.71 -21.78
CA LYS A 21 0.26 -16.74 -21.69
C LYS A 21 -0.19 -16.64 -20.23
N TRP A 22 0.24 -15.60 -19.55
CA TRP A 22 -0.35 -15.18 -18.28
C TRP A 22 -1.84 -14.88 -18.50
N LYS A 23 -2.73 -15.65 -17.86
CA LYS A 23 -4.16 -15.37 -17.87
C LYS A 23 -4.43 -14.24 -16.87
N PHE A 24 -4.54 -13.02 -17.38
CA PHE A 24 -5.12 -11.92 -16.61
C PHE A 24 -6.63 -12.20 -16.50
N GLN A 25 -7.12 -12.45 -15.30
CA GLN A 25 -8.55 -12.62 -15.05
C GLN A 25 -9.17 -11.22 -15.05
N GLU A 26 -10.06 -10.93 -16.00
CA GLU A 26 -10.85 -9.70 -16.01
C GLU A 26 -11.74 -9.70 -14.75
N SER A 27 -11.44 -8.81 -13.80
CA SER A 27 -12.21 -8.65 -12.57
C SER A 27 -13.47 -7.83 -12.83
N ASP A 28 -14.62 -8.32 -12.39
CA ASP A 28 -15.95 -7.70 -12.49
C ASP A 28 -15.92 -6.18 -12.17
N ASP A 29 -16.16 -5.34 -13.19
CA ASP A 29 -16.09 -3.87 -13.16
C ASP A 29 -17.13 -3.20 -12.24
N SER A 30 -18.08 -3.95 -11.68
CA SER A 30 -19.20 -3.39 -10.92
C SER A 30 -18.89 -3.05 -9.44
N LEU A 31 -17.71 -3.44 -8.93
CA LEU A 31 -17.30 -3.23 -7.52
C LEU A 31 -15.80 -2.90 -7.36
N ASN A 32 -15.17 -2.21 -8.31
CA ASN A 32 -13.71 -2.09 -8.33
C ASN A 32 -13.16 -0.83 -7.64
N SER A 33 -13.15 -0.85 -6.31
CA SER A 33 -12.40 0.11 -5.49
C SER A 33 -10.92 -0.30 -5.39
N THR A 34 -10.00 0.62 -5.61
CA THR A 34 -8.55 0.36 -5.54
C THR A 34 -7.91 1.10 -4.36
N LEU A 35 -7.10 0.40 -3.58
CA LEU A 35 -6.23 1.02 -2.57
C LEU A 35 -4.79 1.06 -3.08
N ILE A 36 -4.25 2.26 -3.26
CA ILE A 36 -2.87 2.50 -3.63
C ILE A 36 -2.11 2.96 -2.38
N ILE A 37 -0.97 2.33 -2.10
CA ILE A 37 -0.10 2.71 -0.99
C ILE A 37 1.24 3.21 -1.53
N ALA A 38 1.60 4.44 -1.14
CA ALA A 38 2.89 5.05 -1.46
C ALA A 38 3.70 5.32 -0.19
N GLU A 39 5.02 5.41 -0.33
CA GLU A 39 5.93 5.71 0.79
C GLU A 39 5.94 7.19 1.19
N LYS A 40 5.64 8.11 0.27
CA LYS A 40 5.79 9.55 0.53
C LYS A 40 4.55 10.32 0.08
N ALA A 41 4.18 11.33 0.85
CA ALA A 41 3.03 12.19 0.56
C ALA A 41 3.16 12.92 -0.80
N ASP A 42 4.39 13.23 -1.22
CA ASP A 42 4.65 13.90 -2.49
C ASP A 42 4.43 12.98 -3.68
N ALA A 43 4.91 11.73 -3.59
CA ALA A 43 4.66 10.69 -4.58
C ALA A 43 3.16 10.43 -4.70
N ALA A 44 2.49 10.25 -3.56
CA ALA A 44 1.04 10.09 -3.46
C ALA A 44 0.25 11.20 -4.18
N ARG A 45 0.57 12.46 -3.89
CA ARG A 45 -0.08 13.61 -4.53
C ARG A 45 0.11 13.64 -6.04
N ARG A 46 1.32 13.33 -6.52
CA ARG A 46 1.62 13.29 -7.96
C ARG A 46 0.85 12.18 -8.66
N ILE A 47 0.84 10.98 -8.09
CA ILE A 47 0.08 9.84 -8.62
C ILE A 47 -1.41 10.19 -8.69
N ALA A 48 -1.98 10.69 -7.58
CA ALA A 48 -3.39 11.07 -7.55
C ALA A 48 -3.72 12.18 -8.56
N TYR A 49 -2.84 13.18 -8.71
CA TYR A 49 -3.05 14.25 -9.68
C TYR A 49 -3.14 13.72 -11.11
N PHE A 50 -2.19 12.87 -11.53
CA PHE A 50 -2.17 12.32 -12.88
C PHE A 50 -3.31 11.34 -13.14
N LEU A 51 -3.65 10.47 -12.19
CA LEU A 51 -4.74 9.51 -12.35
C LEU A 51 -6.13 10.14 -12.26
N SER A 52 -6.28 11.25 -11.53
CA SER A 52 -7.59 11.91 -11.38
C SER A 52 -7.83 13.06 -12.34
N ASP A 53 -6.88 13.38 -13.23
CA ASP A 53 -6.90 14.59 -14.05
C ASP A 53 -7.13 15.86 -13.19
N GLY A 54 -6.46 15.90 -12.02
CA GLY A 54 -6.56 16.98 -11.04
C GLY A 54 -7.83 17.01 -10.18
N LYS A 55 -8.75 16.03 -10.31
CA LYS A 55 -10.05 16.00 -9.59
C LYS A 55 -10.00 15.29 -8.22
N SER A 56 -8.81 14.96 -7.73
CA SER A 56 -8.63 14.30 -6.44
C SER A 56 -8.98 15.19 -5.22
N LYS A 57 -9.39 14.55 -4.12
CA LYS A 57 -9.73 15.19 -2.85
C LYS A 57 -8.90 14.61 -1.72
N GLN A 58 -8.30 15.47 -0.91
CA GLN A 58 -7.61 15.04 0.30
C GLN A 58 -8.60 14.84 1.45
N LYS A 59 -8.48 13.71 2.14
CA LYS A 59 -9.26 13.35 3.33
C LYS A 59 -8.34 12.97 4.48
N ARG A 60 -8.89 13.02 5.68
CA ARG A 60 -8.23 12.58 6.90
C ARG A 60 -9.23 11.88 7.82
N GLU A 61 -8.92 10.64 8.22
CA GLU A 61 -9.75 9.85 9.12
C GLU A 61 -8.89 9.22 10.23
N LYS A 62 -9.22 9.54 11.50
CA LYS A 62 -8.57 9.00 12.71
C LYS A 62 -7.02 9.00 12.67
N GLY A 63 -6.43 10.03 12.08
CA GLY A 63 -4.98 10.19 11.98
C GLY A 63 -4.37 9.78 10.64
N LEU A 64 -5.08 9.00 9.81
CA LEU A 64 -4.66 8.66 8.46
C LEU A 64 -5.07 9.75 7.47
N SER A 65 -4.12 10.33 6.75
CA SER A 65 -4.43 11.16 5.58
C SER A 65 -4.39 10.30 4.32
N TYR A 66 -5.40 10.44 3.48
CA TYR A 66 -5.48 9.76 2.20
C TYR A 66 -6.07 10.69 1.15
N ILE A 67 -5.85 10.38 -0.11
CA ILE A 67 -6.42 11.07 -1.25
C ILE A 67 -7.47 10.13 -1.85
N GLU A 68 -8.65 10.64 -2.16
CA GLU A 68 -9.66 9.89 -2.89
C GLU A 68 -9.99 10.55 -4.22
N PHE A 69 -10.28 9.73 -5.21
CA PHE A 69 -10.84 10.15 -6.48
C PHE A 69 -11.65 9.02 -7.08
N GLU A 70 -12.48 9.36 -8.06
CA GLU A 70 -13.29 8.40 -8.80
C GLU A 70 -13.10 8.64 -10.29
N GLU A 71 -12.83 7.56 -11.03
CA GLU A 71 -12.67 7.60 -12.48
C GLU A 71 -13.52 6.49 -13.09
N ASN A 72 -14.44 6.84 -14.00
CA ASN A 72 -15.34 5.88 -14.67
C ASN A 72 -16.11 4.95 -13.70
N GLY A 73 -16.51 5.46 -12.54
CA GLY A 73 -17.19 4.68 -11.49
C GLY A 73 -16.26 3.87 -10.58
N HIS A 74 -14.95 3.89 -10.84
CA HIS A 74 -13.94 3.23 -10.02
C HIS A 74 -13.39 4.16 -8.96
N LYS A 75 -13.64 3.83 -7.70
CA LYS A 75 -13.16 4.62 -6.56
C LYS A 75 -11.74 4.22 -6.21
N THR A 76 -10.84 5.19 -6.16
CA THR A 76 -9.45 4.97 -5.73
C THR A 76 -9.19 5.69 -4.43
N TYR A 77 -8.60 4.96 -3.48
CA TYR A 77 -8.04 5.49 -2.25
C TYR A 77 -6.52 5.43 -2.37
N LEU A 78 -5.85 6.54 -2.15
CA LEU A 78 -4.41 6.63 -2.18
C LEU A 78 -3.89 7.07 -0.82
N VAL A 79 -3.12 6.21 -0.17
CA VAL A 79 -2.57 6.42 1.16
C VAL A 79 -1.05 6.62 1.05
N ALA A 80 -0.53 7.66 1.69
CA ALA A 80 0.90 7.81 1.90
C ALA A 80 1.27 7.32 3.31
N LEU A 81 2.12 6.30 3.41
CA LEU A 81 2.68 5.87 4.68
C LEU A 81 3.74 6.87 5.09
N SER A 82 3.64 7.49 6.26
CA SER A 82 4.69 8.41 6.72
C SER A 82 5.83 7.62 7.38
N GLY A 83 6.54 6.82 6.58
CA GLY A 83 7.47 5.78 7.06
C GLY A 83 6.74 4.51 7.51
N HIS A 84 7.42 3.67 8.30
CA HIS A 84 6.85 2.41 8.79
C HIS A 84 5.61 2.63 9.67
N ILE A 85 4.51 1.94 9.36
CA ILE A 85 3.31 1.89 10.21
C ILE A 85 3.59 1.06 11.49
N VAL A 86 4.49 0.09 11.35
CA VAL A 86 4.90 -0.84 12.39
C VAL A 86 6.30 -0.47 12.86
N GLU A 87 6.52 -0.49 14.17
CA GLU A 87 7.83 -0.28 14.77
C GLU A 87 8.34 -1.58 15.36
N ILE A 88 9.61 -1.86 15.12
CA ILE A 88 10.36 -2.93 15.76
C ILE A 88 10.83 -2.43 17.13
N ASN A 89 10.39 -3.10 18.18
CA ASN A 89 10.72 -2.80 19.56
C ASN A 89 11.25 -4.02 20.30
N PHE A 90 12.06 -3.78 21.32
CA PHE A 90 12.36 -4.79 22.32
C PHE A 90 11.16 -5.01 23.25
N PRO A 91 11.09 -6.15 23.95
CA PRO A 91 10.05 -6.38 24.94
C PRO A 91 10.00 -5.26 25.98
N PRO A 92 8.83 -4.92 26.52
CA PRO A 92 8.69 -3.83 27.49
C PRO A 92 9.63 -3.98 28.70
N GLU A 93 9.89 -5.23 29.13
CA GLU A 93 10.84 -5.57 30.18
C GLU A 93 12.30 -5.15 29.87
N MET A 94 12.64 -4.98 28.60
CA MET A 94 13.98 -4.62 28.12
C MET A 94 14.11 -3.15 27.67
N LYS A 95 13.09 -2.32 27.91
CA LYS A 95 13.07 -0.92 27.45
C LYS A 95 14.05 -0.01 28.20
N ASN A 96 14.41 -0.35 29.44
CA ASN A 96 15.30 0.47 30.27
C ASN A 96 16.77 0.05 30.09
N TRP A 97 17.52 0.89 29.38
CA TRP A 97 18.93 0.67 29.04
C TRP A 97 19.83 0.58 30.27
N SER A 98 19.46 1.22 31.38
CA SER A 98 20.26 1.24 32.61
C SER A 98 20.10 -0.03 33.45
N SER A 99 19.08 -0.85 33.16
CA SER A 99 18.76 -2.06 33.94
C SER A 99 18.86 -3.36 33.15
N VAL A 100 19.23 -3.29 31.87
CA VAL A 100 19.36 -4.44 30.96
C VAL A 100 20.84 -4.70 30.68
N ASP A 101 21.24 -5.97 30.79
CA ASP A 101 22.52 -6.40 30.23
C ASP A 101 22.45 -6.36 28.71
N LEU A 102 23.29 -5.52 28.10
CA LEU A 102 23.29 -5.30 26.65
C LEU A 102 23.52 -6.59 25.85
N ASN A 103 24.23 -7.58 26.40
CA ASN A 103 24.41 -8.87 25.72
C ASN A 103 23.08 -9.60 25.52
N THR A 104 22.13 -9.44 26.45
CA THR A 104 20.81 -10.09 26.36
C THR A 104 19.92 -9.50 25.27
N LEU A 105 20.23 -8.30 24.75
CA LEU A 105 19.49 -7.70 23.63
C LEU A 105 19.76 -8.44 22.33
N ILE A 106 20.94 -9.03 22.16
CA ILE A 106 21.35 -9.77 20.95
C ILE A 106 20.41 -10.97 20.72
N ASP A 107 20.11 -11.69 21.80
CA ASP A 107 19.26 -12.90 21.77
C ASP A 107 17.78 -12.60 22.06
N SER A 108 17.42 -11.33 22.25
CA SER A 108 16.06 -10.98 22.62
C SER A 108 15.08 -11.15 21.46
N ARG A 109 13.83 -11.52 21.80
CA ARG A 109 12.75 -11.53 20.82
C ARG A 109 12.40 -10.10 20.43
N ILE A 110 12.17 -9.88 19.14
CA ILE A 110 11.68 -8.60 18.63
C ILE A 110 10.15 -8.58 18.64
N ILE A 111 9.57 -7.45 19.04
CA ILE A 111 8.12 -7.20 19.02
C ILE A 111 7.82 -6.16 17.93
N GLN A 112 6.76 -6.40 17.18
CA GLN A 112 6.21 -5.45 16.22
C GLN A 112 5.02 -4.72 16.83
N ASP A 113 5.11 -3.40 16.95
CA ASP A 113 4.05 -2.56 17.50
C ASP A 113 3.55 -1.55 16.47
N VAL A 114 2.24 -1.34 16.41
CA VAL A 114 1.64 -0.34 15.52
C VAL A 114 1.82 1.06 16.12
N LYS A 115 2.54 1.95 15.42
CA LYS A 115 2.81 3.33 15.89
C LYS A 115 1.54 4.13 16.17
N ASN A 116 0.52 3.97 15.32
CA ASN A 116 -0.74 4.67 15.44
C ASN A 116 -1.93 3.74 15.14
N LYS A 117 -2.57 3.26 16.21
CA LYS A 117 -3.75 2.39 16.12
C LYS A 117 -4.91 3.02 15.35
N GLY A 118 -5.07 4.34 15.42
CA GLY A 118 -6.09 5.07 14.66
C GLY A 118 -5.83 5.00 13.15
N SER A 119 -4.61 5.30 12.73
CA SER A 119 -4.20 5.21 11.33
C SER A 119 -4.27 3.78 10.79
N TYR A 120 -3.84 2.79 11.60
CA TYR A 120 -3.97 1.37 11.28
C TYR A 120 -5.42 0.97 11.03
N ASN A 121 -6.33 1.29 11.95
CA ASN A 121 -7.73 0.93 11.81
C ASN A 121 -8.38 1.59 10.58
N SER A 122 -8.04 2.85 10.28
CA SER A 122 -8.49 3.52 9.06
C SER A 122 -7.95 2.81 7.81
N LEU A 123 -6.69 2.40 7.82
CA LEU A 123 -6.07 1.71 6.68
C LEU A 123 -6.70 0.34 6.45
N THR A 124 -6.88 -0.46 7.50
CA THR A 124 -7.54 -1.78 7.41
C THR A 124 -8.98 -1.65 6.92
N LYS A 125 -9.69 -0.60 7.32
CA LYS A 125 -11.04 -0.31 6.81
C LYS A 125 -11.02 -0.02 5.30
N LEU A 126 -10.12 0.87 4.84
CA LEU A 126 -9.97 1.16 3.41
C LEU A 126 -9.56 -0.09 2.60
N ALA A 127 -8.69 -0.92 3.15
CA ALA A 127 -8.29 -2.19 2.55
C ALA A 127 -9.47 -3.17 2.44
N ALA A 128 -10.32 -3.27 3.48
CA ALA A 128 -11.50 -4.13 3.46
C ALA A 128 -12.54 -3.68 2.42
N GLU A 129 -12.67 -2.36 2.21
CA GLU A 129 -13.54 -1.74 1.22
C GLU A 129 -13.01 -1.81 -0.23
N SER A 130 -11.74 -2.18 -0.44
CA SER A 130 -11.09 -2.15 -1.76
C SER A 130 -11.05 -3.54 -2.39
N SER A 131 -11.35 -3.69 -3.67
CA SER A 131 -11.22 -4.96 -4.40
C SER A 131 -9.79 -5.21 -4.90
N SER A 132 -9.01 -4.14 -5.10
CA SER A 132 -7.64 -4.19 -5.64
C SER A 132 -6.67 -3.41 -4.76
N PHE A 133 -5.41 -3.83 -4.77
CA PHE A 133 -4.33 -3.25 -3.99
C PHE A 133 -3.08 -3.02 -4.83
N ILE A 134 -2.50 -1.83 -4.75
CA ILE A 134 -1.29 -1.45 -5.50
C ILE A 134 -0.25 -0.88 -4.53
N VAL A 135 0.93 -1.50 -4.49
CA VAL A 135 2.10 -0.97 -3.80
C VAL A 135 2.87 -0.08 -4.77
N ALA A 136 2.99 1.20 -4.43
CA ALA A 136 3.70 2.23 -5.19
C ALA A 136 4.82 2.85 -4.34
N THR A 137 5.62 1.99 -3.70
CA THR A 137 6.83 2.36 -2.97
C THR A 137 8.02 2.52 -3.93
N ASP A 138 9.09 3.15 -3.44
CA ASP A 138 10.31 3.34 -4.23
C ASP A 138 10.96 1.97 -4.55
N TYR A 139 11.66 1.86 -5.70
CA TYR A 139 12.28 0.59 -6.16
C TYR A 139 13.65 0.38 -5.51
N ASP A 140 13.64 0.20 -4.19
CA ASP A 140 14.80 -0.17 -3.39
C ASP A 140 14.41 -1.10 -2.22
N ARG A 141 15.40 -1.53 -1.44
CA ARG A 141 15.18 -2.48 -0.33
C ARG A 141 14.25 -1.93 0.76
N GLU A 142 14.26 -0.62 1.00
CA GLU A 142 13.39 0.01 1.99
C GLU A 142 11.96 0.05 1.47
N GLY A 143 11.77 0.42 0.20
CA GLY A 143 10.48 0.38 -0.47
C GLY A 143 9.87 -1.02 -0.56
N GLU A 144 10.68 -2.06 -0.79
CA GLU A 144 10.23 -3.47 -0.73
C GLU A 144 9.77 -3.87 0.67
N LEU A 145 10.51 -3.48 1.72
CA LEU A 145 10.15 -3.76 3.11
C LEU A 145 8.83 -3.07 3.49
N ILE A 146 8.68 -1.78 3.18
CA ILE A 146 7.46 -1.02 3.43
C ILE A 146 6.28 -1.60 2.63
N GLY A 147 6.54 -2.05 1.41
CA GLY A 147 5.54 -2.75 0.59
C GLY A 147 5.08 -4.07 1.22
N ALA A 148 6.02 -4.87 1.72
CA ALA A 148 5.71 -6.13 2.41
C ALA A 148 4.95 -5.90 3.72
N GLU A 149 5.33 -4.89 4.51
CA GLU A 149 4.59 -4.48 5.70
C GLU A 149 3.16 -4.06 5.35
N ALA A 150 3.00 -3.24 4.30
CA ALA A 150 1.69 -2.81 3.82
C ALA A 150 0.79 -3.99 3.40
N LEU A 151 1.36 -5.02 2.75
CA LEU A 151 0.65 -6.25 2.40
C LEU A 151 0.26 -7.08 3.62
N ALA A 152 1.12 -7.14 4.65
CA ALA A 152 0.82 -7.86 5.89
C ALA A 152 -0.35 -7.25 6.69
N LEU A 153 -0.72 -5.99 6.40
CA LEU A 153 -1.89 -5.32 6.98
C LEU A 153 -3.21 -5.70 6.29
N LEU A 154 -3.15 -6.41 5.16
CA LEU A 154 -4.32 -6.78 4.40
C LEU A 154 -5.04 -7.99 5.01
N PRO A 155 -6.38 -8.06 4.89
CA PRO A 155 -7.13 -9.26 5.22
C PRO A 155 -6.62 -10.47 4.42
N GLU A 156 -6.64 -11.68 5.02
CA GLU A 156 -6.14 -12.92 4.41
C GLU A 156 -6.69 -13.20 3.00
N LYS A 157 -7.87 -12.68 2.64
CA LYS A 157 -8.46 -12.81 1.29
C LYS A 157 -7.58 -12.27 0.14
N TYR A 158 -6.54 -11.48 0.43
CA TYR A 158 -5.61 -10.94 -0.58
C TYR A 158 -4.25 -11.64 -0.60
N ILE A 159 -4.03 -12.64 0.26
CA ILE A 159 -2.76 -13.34 0.45
C ILE A 159 -3.01 -14.82 0.13
N SER A 160 -3.04 -15.19 -1.15
CA SER A 160 -3.21 -16.58 -1.61
C SER A 160 -2.00 -17.06 -2.41
#